data_AF-A0A660S3C0-F1
#
_entry.id   AF-A0A660S3C0-F1
#
_cell.length_a   1.000
_cell.length_b   1.000
_cell.length_c   1.000
_cell.angle_alpha   90.00
_cell.angle_beta   90.00
_cell.angle_gamma   90.00
#
_symmetry.space_group_name_H-M   'P 1'
#
loop_
_entity.id
_entity.type
_entity.pdbx_description
1 polymer ?
#
loop_
_entity_poly.entity_id
_entity_poly.type
_entity_poly.pdbx_seq_one_letter_code
_entity_poly.pdbx_strand_id
1 'polypeptide(L)'
;MKNYGIYYQNLNEIINLSKKDIKTALKIVCSEFESLIWYEVLKGLNNTIIKSNFFPETLEKKIFQDYLYQEIARSISGRPRSLSDYLYQILIKNYFKNKDNNADNK
;
A
#
# COMPACT_ATOMS: atom_id res chain seq x y z
N MET A 1 -17.82 5.82 16.08
CA MET A 1 -17.56 4.45 15.58
C MET A 1 -16.05 4.25 15.58
N LYS A 2 -15.56 3.20 16.25
CA LYS A 2 -14.13 2.98 16.50
C LYS A 2 -13.44 2.59 15.19
N ASN A 3 -12.35 3.29 14.86
CA ASN A 3 -11.46 2.95 13.75
C ASN A 3 -10.99 1.51 13.89
N TYR A 4 -11.49 0.61 13.04
CA TYR A 4 -10.86 -0.67 12.78
C TYR A 4 -9.60 -0.37 11.98
N GLY A 5 -8.54 -0.04 12.72
CA GLY A 5 -7.31 0.55 12.21
C GLY A 5 -6.65 -0.38 11.21
N ILE A 6 -6.36 0.18 10.04
CA ILE A 6 -5.67 -0.57 9.02
C ILE A 6 -4.25 -0.86 9.52
N TYR A 7 -3.87 -2.14 9.55
CA TYR A 7 -2.53 -2.54 9.91
C TYR A 7 -1.65 -2.26 8.69
N TYR A 8 -0.67 -1.38 8.81
CA TYR A 8 0.38 -1.15 7.81
C TYR A 8 1.74 -1.42 8.45
N GLN A 9 2.77 -1.68 7.63
CA GLN A 9 4.13 -1.71 8.16
C GLN A 9 4.41 -0.39 8.88
N ASN A 10 5.09 -0.48 10.02
CA ASN A 10 5.34 0.66 10.87
C ASN A 10 6.11 1.72 10.06
N LEU A 11 5.47 2.85 9.75
CA LEU A 11 6.10 3.96 9.01
C LEU A 11 7.44 4.35 9.63
N ASN A 12 7.61 4.21 10.95
CA ASN A 12 8.86 4.48 11.64
C ASN A 12 9.99 3.51 11.22
N GLU A 13 9.68 2.24 10.97
CA GLU A 13 10.66 1.26 10.47
C GLU A 13 11.12 1.64 9.06
N ILE A 14 10.19 2.03 8.20
CA ILE A 14 10.48 2.48 6.84
C ILE A 14 11.31 3.77 6.86
N ILE A 15 10.96 4.73 7.73
CA ILE A 15 11.73 5.97 7.93
C ILE A 15 13.16 5.63 8.41
N ASN A 16 13.31 4.70 9.35
CA ASN A 16 14.62 4.27 9.81
C ASN A 16 15.41 3.54 8.71
N LEU A 17 14.75 2.74 7.88
CA LEU A 17 15.36 2.08 6.73
C LEU A 17 15.84 3.10 5.69
N SER A 18 15.07 4.16 5.44
CA SER A 18 15.42 5.21 4.47
C SER A 18 16.75 5.90 4.76
N LYS A 19 17.16 5.96 6.02
CA LYS A 19 18.44 6.52 6.45
C LYS A 19 19.64 5.64 6.05
N LYS A 20 19.42 4.32 5.91
CA LYS A 20 20.45 3.34 5.54
C LYS A 20 20.42 3.01 4.05
N ASP A 21 19.23 2.74 3.52
CA ASP A 21 18.99 2.38 2.13
C ASP A 21 17.69 3.00 1.64
N ILE A 22 17.83 4.15 1.00
CA ILE A 22 16.70 4.89 0.45
C ILE A 22 16.03 4.18 -0.72
N LYS A 23 16.76 3.37 -1.50
CA LYS A 23 16.20 2.65 -2.65
C LYS A 23 15.23 1.59 -2.17
N THR A 24 15.66 0.79 -1.20
CA THR A 24 14.82 -0.25 -0.62
C THR A 24 13.64 0.34 0.14
N ALA A 25 13.86 1.41 0.92
CA ALA A 25 12.76 2.09 1.62
C ALA A 25 11.72 2.66 0.65
N LEU A 26 12.15 3.30 -0.44
CA LEU A 26 11.24 3.84 -1.45
C LEU A 26 10.41 2.74 -2.13
N LYS A 27 11.04 1.59 -2.43
CA LYS A 27 10.34 0.43 -3.02
C LYS A 27 9.26 -0.11 -2.08
N ILE A 28 9.57 -0.23 -0.78
CA ILE A 28 8.61 -0.67 0.24
C ILE A 28 7.45 0.31 0.35
N VAL A 29 7.71 1.62 0.43
CA VAL A 29 6.64 2.65 0.47
C VAL A 29 5.72 2.56 -0.74
N CYS A 30 6.29 2.41 -1.95
CA CYS A 30 5.48 2.29 -3.16
C CYS A 30 4.58 1.05 -3.11
N SER A 31 5.09 -0.08 -2.61
CA SER A 31 4.33 -1.32 -2.43
C SER A 31 3.23 -1.18 -1.39
N GLU A 32 3.52 -0.59 -0.23
CA GLU A 32 2.51 -0.30 0.81
C GLU A 32 1.42 0.64 0.26
N PHE A 33 1.80 1.66 -0.51
CA PHE A 33 0.84 2.57 -1.15
C PHE A 33 -0.06 1.84 -2.15
N GLU A 34 0.50 0.97 -3.00
CA GLU A 34 -0.29 0.13 -3.91
C GLU A 34 -1.28 -0.77 -3.15
N SER A 35 -0.91 -1.26 -1.97
CA SER A 35 -1.81 -2.08 -1.14
C SER A 35 -3.03 -1.29 -0.65
N LEU A 36 -2.91 0.02 -0.40
CA LEU A 36 -4.05 0.88 -0.06
C LEU A 36 -5.09 0.87 -1.19
N ILE A 37 -4.60 0.99 -2.41
CA ILE A 37 -5.44 1.06 -3.61
C ILE A 37 -6.15 -0.27 -3.81
N TRP A 38 -5.42 -1.39 -3.72
CA TRP A 38 -6.02 -2.71 -3.84
C TRP A 38 -7.06 -2.99 -2.75
N TYR A 39 -6.81 -2.57 -1.51
CA TYR A 39 -7.77 -2.68 -0.43
C TYR A 39 -9.08 -1.94 -0.74
N GLU A 40 -8.99 -0.69 -1.21
CA GLU A 40 -10.18 0.08 -1.61
C GLU A 40 -10.89 -0.54 -2.81
N VAL A 41 -10.16 -1.08 -3.79
CA VAL A 41 -10.74 -1.80 -4.93
C VAL A 41 -11.51 -3.04 -4.44
N LEU A 42 -10.92 -3.85 -3.55
CA LEU A 42 -11.57 -5.05 -3.01
C LEU A 42 -12.83 -4.70 -2.21
N LYS A 43 -12.78 -3.62 -1.41
CA LYS A 43 -13.96 -3.09 -0.71
C LYS A 43 -15.03 -2.62 -1.68
N GLY A 44 -14.65 -1.90 -2.73
CA GLY A 44 -15.54 -1.45 -3.79
C GLY A 44 -16.22 -2.63 -4.50
N LEU A 45 -15.46 -3.67 -4.83
CA LEU A 45 -15.99 -4.90 -5.43
C LEU A 45 -16.96 -5.64 -4.50
N ASN A 46 -16.68 -5.69 -3.19
CA ASN A 46 -17.61 -6.28 -2.23
C ASN A 46 -18.98 -5.58 -2.22
N ASN A 47 -19.02 -4.27 -2.51
CA ASN A 47 -20.27 -3.51 -2.57
C ASN A 47 -21.12 -3.84 -3.82
N THR A 48 -20.56 -4.49 -4.84
CA THR A 48 -21.30 -4.89 -6.05
C THR A 48 -21.90 -6.29 -5.93
N ILE A 49 -21.58 -7.03 -4.87
CA ILE A 49 -22.11 -8.38 -4.62
C ILE A 49 -23.53 -8.28 -4.06
N ILE A 50 -24.48 -8.97 -4.69
CA ILE A 50 -25.85 -9.09 -4.18
C ILE A 50 -25.81 -9.81 -2.83
N LYS A 51 -26.21 -9.11 -1.78
CA LYS A 51 -26.28 -9.68 -0.43
C LYS A 51 -27.55 -10.49 -0.29
N SER A 52 -27.42 -11.79 0.01
CA SER A 52 -28.58 -12.65 0.29
C SER A 52 -29.02 -12.47 1.74
N ASN A 53 -30.33 -12.50 2.00
CA ASN A 53 -30.86 -12.58 3.36
C ASN A 53 -30.66 -13.97 4.01
N PHE A 54 -30.16 -14.95 3.26
CA PHE A 54 -29.90 -16.30 3.76
C PHE A 54 -28.68 -16.36 4.70
N PHE A 55 -27.69 -15.47 4.49
CA PHE A 55 -26.53 -15.32 5.37
C PHE A 55 -26.40 -13.86 5.85
N PRO A 56 -26.85 -13.53 7.07
CA PRO A 56 -26.81 -12.16 7.57
C PRO A 56 -25.37 -11.63 7.67
N GLU A 57 -25.19 -10.34 7.38
CA GLU A 57 -23.93 -9.65 7.64
C GLU A 57 -23.79 -9.39 9.14
N THR A 58 -22.90 -10.13 9.79
CA THR A 58 -22.51 -9.89 11.18
C THR A 58 -21.31 -8.94 11.26
N LEU A 59 -21.11 -8.34 12.44
CA LEU A 59 -19.98 -7.43 12.70
C LEU A 59 -18.64 -8.17 12.62
N GLU A 60 -18.60 -9.39 13.14
CA GLU A 60 -17.42 -10.27 13.11
C GLU A 60 -17.02 -10.60 11.67
N LYS A 61 -18.02 -10.85 10.80
CA LYS A 61 -17.78 -11.12 9.38
C LYS A 61 -17.20 -9.90 8.68
N LYS A 62 -17.70 -8.70 8.97
CA LYS A 62 -17.16 -7.45 8.41
C LYS A 62 -15.71 -7.22 8.85
N ILE A 63 -15.40 -7.43 10.13
CA ILE A 63 -14.04 -7.30 10.64
C ILE A 63 -13.12 -8.32 9.93
N PHE A 64 -13.53 -9.58 9.88
CA PHE A 64 -12.76 -10.62 9.20
C PHE A 64 -12.52 -10.30 7.72
N GLN A 65 -13.57 -9.87 7.00
CA GLN A 65 -13.46 -9.49 5.59
C GLN A 65 -12.52 -8.30 5.39
N ASP A 66 -12.58 -7.30 6.27
CA ASP A 66 -11.70 -6.13 6.21
C ASP A 66 -10.23 -6.53 6.38
N TYR A 67 -9.91 -7.40 7.34
CA TYR A 67 -8.56 -7.96 7.49
C TYR A 67 -8.15 -8.81 6.29
N LEU A 68 -9.06 -9.65 5.78
CA LEU A 68 -8.80 -10.47 4.60
C LEU A 68 -8.44 -9.60 3.39
N TYR A 69 -9.17 -8.52 3.14
CA TYR A 69 -8.88 -7.61 2.04
C TYR A 69 -7.54 -6.90 2.19
N GLN A 70 -7.14 -6.55 3.42
CA GLN A 70 -5.80 -5.99 3.68
C GLN A 70 -4.70 -6.98 3.33
N GLU A 71 -4.83 -8.25 3.76
CA GLU A 71 -3.82 -9.28 3.48
C GLU A 71 -3.77 -9.65 1.99
N ILE A 72 -4.92 -9.75 1.33
CA ILE A 72 -4.96 -9.95 -0.12
C ILE A 72 -4.25 -8.79 -0.82
N ALA A 73 -4.61 -7.55 -0.50
CA ALA A 73 -4.02 -6.36 -1.09
C ALA A 73 -2.49 -6.33 -0.93
N ARG A 74 -1.98 -6.67 0.26
CA ARG A 74 -0.55 -6.81 0.51
C ARG A 74 0.11 -7.88 -0.34
N SER A 75 -0.50 -9.07 -0.44
CA SER A 75 0.05 -10.21 -1.17
C SER A 75 0.16 -10.00 -2.69
N ILE A 76 -0.66 -9.09 -3.24
CA ILE A 76 -0.67 -8.78 -4.67
C ILE A 76 0.10 -7.51 -5.02
N SER A 77 0.41 -6.68 -4.03
CA SER A 77 1.20 -5.46 -4.20
C SER A 77 2.71 -5.76 -4.34
N GLY A 78 3.45 -4.84 -4.94
CA GLY A 78 4.91 -4.95 -5.03
C GLY A 78 5.43 -5.94 -6.09
N ARG A 79 4.54 -6.44 -6.96
CA ARG A 79 4.91 -7.35 -8.06
C ARG A 79 5.63 -6.60 -9.18
N PRO A 80 6.53 -7.25 -9.95
CA PRO A 80 7.13 -6.62 -11.12
C PRO A 80 6.06 -6.11 -12.09
N ARG A 81 6.26 -4.92 -12.67
CA ARG A 81 5.29 -4.23 -13.55
C ARG A 81 3.94 -3.87 -12.89
N SER A 82 3.86 -3.90 -11.56
CA SER A 82 2.68 -3.40 -10.85
C SER A 82 2.74 -1.87 -10.69
N LEU A 83 1.68 -1.26 -10.14
CA LEU A 83 1.62 0.18 -9.95
C LEU A 83 2.76 0.68 -9.07
N SER A 84 3.13 -0.06 -8.02
CA SER A 84 4.23 0.30 -7.14
C SER A 84 5.58 0.31 -7.87
N ASP A 85 5.81 -0.61 -8.81
CA ASP A 85 7.02 -0.64 -9.62
C ASP A 85 7.10 0.60 -10.51
N TYR A 86 6.02 0.96 -11.20
CA TYR A 86 5.95 2.20 -11.99
C TYR A 86 6.20 3.45 -11.14
N LEU A 87 5.56 3.55 -9.97
CA LEU A 87 5.77 4.66 -9.04
C LEU A 87 7.22 4.73 -8.56
N TYR A 88 7.80 3.59 -8.21
CA TYR A 88 9.19 3.50 -7.79
C TYR A 88 10.13 4.02 -8.88
N GLN A 89 9.96 3.59 -10.14
CA GLN A 89 10.81 4.03 -11.26
C GLN A 89 10.71 5.54 -11.51
N ILE A 90 9.52 6.12 -11.42
CA ILE A 90 9.31 7.56 -11.59
C ILE A 90 9.99 8.33 -10.45
N LEU A 91 9.75 7.92 -9.21
CA LEU A 91 10.24 8.62 -8.03
C LEU A 91 11.75 8.51 -7.88
N ILE A 92 12.33 7.33 -8.15
CA ILE A 92 13.78 7.13 -8.02
C ILE A 92 14.54 7.94 -9.06
N LYS A 93 14.04 8.02 -10.30
CA LYS A 93 14.62 8.82 -11.37
C LYS A 93 14.62 10.31 -11.01
N ASN A 94 13.50 10.81 -10.50
CA ASN A 94 13.37 12.22 -10.11
C ASN A 94 14.22 12.56 -8.88
N TYR A 95 14.31 11.66 -7.90
CA TYR A 95 15.11 11.85 -6.70
C TYR A 95 16.59 12.04 -7.03
N PHE A 96 17.16 11.17 -7.86
CA PHE A 96 18.58 11.28 -8.24
C PHE A 96 18.85 12.46 -9.19
N LYS A 97 17.98 12.72 -10.16
CA LYS A 97 18.09 13.90 -11.03
C LYS A 97 18.18 15.20 -10.23
N ASN A 98 17.38 15.35 -9.18
CA ASN A 98 17.40 16.53 -8.33
C ASN A 98 18.61 16.58 -7.39
N LYS A 99 19.20 15.44 -7.05
CA LYS A 99 20.41 15.39 -6.22
C LYS A 99 21.64 15.84 -7.00
N ASP A 100 21.76 15.42 -8.26
CA ASP A 100 22.88 15.79 -9.13
C ASP A 100 22.87 17.30 -9.44
N ASN A 101 21.69 17.85 -9.78
CA ASN A 101 21.52 19.30 -10.01
C ASN A 101 21.87 20.18 -8.79
N ASN A 102 21.80 19.64 -7.57
CA ASN A 102 22.17 20.37 -6.35
C ASN A 102 23.65 20.21 -5.97
N ALA A 103 24.33 19.18 -6.50
CA ALA A 103 25.77 18.99 -6.31
C ALA A 103 26.58 19.89 -7.26
N ASP A 104 26.07 20.14 -8.47
CA ASP A 104 26.72 20.99 -9.48
C ASP A 104 26.56 22.50 -9.21
N ASN A 105 25.73 22.88 -8.24
CA ASN A 105 25.48 24.27 -7.82
C ASN A 105 26.23 24.67 -6.52
N LYS A 106 27.24 23.91 -6.12
CA LYS A 106 28.15 24.22 -5.00
C LYS A 106 29.58 24.36 -5.50
#